data_AF-F9Q5E3-F1
#
_entry.id   AF-F9Q5E3-F1
#
_cell.length_a   1.000
_cell.length_b   1.000
_cell.length_c   1.000
_cell.angle_alpha   90.00
_cell.angle_beta   90.00
_cell.angle_gamma   90.00
#
_symmetry.space_group_name_H-M   'P 1'
#
loop_
_entity.id
_entity.type
_entity.pdbx_description
1 polymer ?
#
loop_
_entity_poly.entity_id
_entity_poly.type
_entity_poly.pdbx_seq_one_letter_code
_entity_poly.pdbx_strand_id
1 'polypeptide(L)'
;MISTETEMDTFHKKDDIDVWVGGKSYNPARSFRTRTINELTVIDFEEMFDILWLMLGDNLIKSFEVNVCGILFELGGNDIPSTFRQENIDPLINKWWYDNVSTEIIPNLIKKLKENPLFNIGFMVNDILERMYKENIPKSYLTSVPLVISQKGRTTYSFSMTGGQQIDGVKFKQIYEDYMKLLSQGKDITELYQKYSKEELANLGINIYQSNDIERTEERTFDEIISWVSNPYATRPIQERHTIQLEPTRFSLEDKKRIEEAAAQGLSEIDLIDLVDLYDINLDNTSVNRHIVGLLTNNTQVTYYFQEQLNKELLSMAHALDNVQQAFIKLLSEEEIRKFAL
;
A
#
# COMPACT_ATOMS: atom_id res chain seq x y z
N MET A 1 -0.21 -1.16 -19.32
CA MET A 1 -1.18 -0.87 -20.39
C MET A 1 -2.46 -1.57 -20.00
N ILE A 2 -3.58 -0.85 -19.93
CA ILE A 2 -4.90 -1.45 -19.67
C ILE A 2 -5.36 -2.05 -21.00
N SER A 3 -5.72 -3.34 -21.00
CA SER A 3 -6.24 -4.01 -22.20
C SER A 3 -7.51 -3.32 -22.68
N THR A 4 -7.63 -3.09 -23.99
CA THR A 4 -8.87 -2.59 -24.61
C THR A 4 -9.82 -3.71 -25.02
N GLU A 5 -9.50 -4.96 -24.67
CA GLU A 5 -10.34 -6.12 -24.98
C GLU A 5 -11.53 -6.19 -24.02
N THR A 6 -12.73 -6.23 -24.59
CA THR A 6 -13.99 -6.34 -23.84
C THR A 6 -14.39 -7.78 -23.55
N GLU A 7 -13.69 -8.75 -24.14
CA GLU A 7 -13.99 -10.18 -24.06
C GLU A 7 -12.76 -10.90 -23.51
N MET A 8 -12.91 -11.56 -22.35
CA MET A 8 -11.81 -12.30 -21.73
C MET A 8 -11.57 -13.61 -22.47
N ASP A 9 -10.30 -13.89 -22.80
CA ASP A 9 -9.91 -15.17 -23.36
C ASP A 9 -10.21 -16.30 -22.36
N THR A 10 -10.97 -17.31 -22.81
CA THR A 10 -11.18 -18.55 -22.06
C THR A 10 -10.18 -19.59 -22.57
N PHE A 11 -9.37 -20.18 -21.69
CA PHE A 11 -8.43 -21.25 -22.05
C PHE A 11 -8.14 -22.13 -20.84
N HIS A 12 -7.87 -23.41 -21.07
CA HIS A 12 -7.31 -24.27 -20.04
C HIS A 12 -5.79 -24.24 -20.10
N LYS A 13 -5.13 -23.81 -19.02
CA LYS A 13 -3.66 -23.76 -18.88
C LYS A 13 -3.01 -25.13 -19.01
N LYS A 14 -3.72 -26.22 -18.69
CA LYS A 14 -3.19 -27.59 -18.88
C LYS A 14 -2.96 -27.91 -20.36
N ASP A 15 -3.69 -27.27 -21.27
CA ASP A 15 -3.55 -27.46 -22.71
C ASP A 15 -2.51 -26.53 -23.34
N ASP A 16 -1.93 -25.62 -22.55
CA ASP A 16 -0.86 -24.71 -22.94
C ASP A 16 0.51 -25.43 -22.95
N ILE A 17 0.60 -26.45 -23.79
CA ILE A 17 1.77 -27.32 -23.92
C ILE A 17 2.27 -27.31 -25.36
N ASP A 18 3.60 -27.21 -25.51
CA ASP A 18 4.25 -27.37 -26.81
C ASP A 18 4.37 -28.86 -27.15
N VAL A 19 3.69 -29.26 -28.21
CA VAL A 19 3.69 -30.62 -28.77
C VAL A 19 4.45 -30.62 -30.09
N TRP A 20 5.44 -31.50 -30.20
CA TRP A 20 6.20 -31.66 -31.44
C TRP A 20 5.56 -32.69 -32.36
N VAL A 21 5.14 -32.26 -33.56
CA VAL A 21 4.57 -33.14 -34.58
C VAL A 21 5.25 -32.86 -35.92
N GLY A 22 5.87 -33.89 -36.52
CA GLY A 22 6.48 -33.77 -37.85
C GLY A 22 7.58 -32.69 -37.96
N GLY A 23 8.36 -32.47 -36.90
CA GLY A 23 9.44 -31.48 -36.88
C GLY A 23 9.01 -30.03 -36.68
N LYS A 24 7.73 -29.79 -36.36
CA LYS A 24 7.20 -28.48 -35.99
C LYS A 24 6.61 -28.54 -34.58
N SER A 25 6.80 -27.47 -33.80
CA SER A 25 6.11 -27.29 -32.53
C SER A 25 4.70 -26.76 -32.79
N TYR A 26 3.72 -27.32 -32.10
CA TYR A 26 2.33 -26.88 -32.07
C TYR A 26 1.88 -26.80 -30.64
N ASN A 27 1.17 -25.74 -30.30
CA ASN A 27 0.52 -25.59 -29.00
C ASN A 27 -0.99 -25.65 -29.22
N PRO A 28 -1.69 -26.70 -28.76
CA PRO A 28 -3.13 -26.86 -29.00
C PRO A 28 -3.96 -25.68 -28.52
N ALA A 29 -3.59 -25.06 -27.40
CA ALA A 29 -4.28 -23.91 -26.84
C ALA A 29 -4.04 -22.61 -27.63
N ARG A 30 -2.91 -22.48 -28.34
CA ARG A 30 -2.47 -21.21 -28.98
C ARG A 30 -2.46 -21.25 -30.52
N SER A 31 -1.93 -22.32 -31.11
CA SER A 31 -1.62 -22.40 -32.55
C SER A 31 -2.84 -22.37 -33.48
N PHE A 32 -4.04 -22.63 -32.95
CA PHE A 32 -5.29 -22.62 -33.71
C PHE A 32 -6.16 -21.38 -33.44
N ARG A 33 -5.69 -20.44 -32.61
CA ARG A 33 -6.40 -19.19 -32.34
C ARG A 33 -6.17 -18.18 -33.44
N THR A 34 -7.19 -17.38 -33.73
CA THR A 34 -7.12 -16.24 -34.66
C THR A 34 -6.53 -14.99 -34.00
N ARG A 35 -6.50 -14.94 -32.67
CA ARG A 35 -5.98 -13.83 -31.85
C ARG A 35 -5.00 -14.39 -30.81
N THR A 36 -3.98 -13.61 -30.46
CA THR A 36 -3.02 -13.97 -29.41
C THR A 36 -3.67 -13.89 -28.03
N ILE A 37 -3.33 -14.82 -27.14
CA ILE A 37 -3.83 -14.82 -25.76
C ILE A 37 -3.29 -13.60 -25.01
N ASN A 38 -4.17 -12.87 -24.34
CA ASN A 38 -3.77 -11.80 -23.45
C ASN A 38 -3.41 -12.32 -22.05
N GLU A 39 -2.12 -12.61 -21.85
CA GLU A 39 -1.60 -13.16 -20.58
C GLU A 39 -1.90 -12.30 -19.34
N LEU A 40 -2.22 -11.01 -19.52
CA LEU A 40 -2.52 -10.10 -18.41
C LEU A 40 -3.95 -10.23 -17.89
N THR A 41 -4.87 -10.74 -18.71
CA THR A 41 -6.31 -10.77 -18.39
C THR A 41 -6.93 -12.15 -18.54
N VAL A 42 -6.13 -13.16 -18.91
CA VAL A 42 -6.63 -14.50 -19.20
C VAL A 42 -6.98 -15.27 -17.92
N ILE A 43 -8.16 -15.89 -17.90
CA ILE A 43 -8.68 -16.67 -16.77
C ILE A 43 -8.85 -18.13 -17.20
N ASP A 44 -8.31 -19.05 -16.40
CA ASP A 44 -8.55 -20.49 -16.57
C ASP A 44 -9.85 -20.91 -15.89
N PHE A 45 -10.96 -20.73 -16.60
CA PHE A 45 -12.29 -21.07 -16.10
C PHE A 45 -12.46 -22.57 -15.84
N GLU A 46 -11.73 -23.43 -16.55
CA GLU A 46 -11.81 -24.89 -16.37
C GLU A 46 -11.13 -25.30 -15.06
N GLU A 47 -9.92 -24.79 -14.80
CA GLU A 47 -9.23 -25.01 -13.52
C GLU A 47 -10.05 -24.47 -12.34
N MET A 48 -10.66 -23.28 -12.49
CA MET A 48 -11.56 -22.74 -11.47
C MET A 48 -12.78 -23.64 -11.24
N PHE A 49 -13.40 -24.14 -12.30
CA PHE A 49 -14.54 -25.05 -12.20
C PHE A 49 -14.14 -26.37 -11.53
N ASP A 50 -13.00 -26.96 -11.92
CA ASP A 50 -12.47 -28.18 -11.32
C ASP A 50 -12.29 -28.02 -9.80
N ILE A 51 -11.69 -26.92 -9.36
CA ILE A 51 -11.48 -26.62 -7.94
C ILE A 51 -12.82 -26.47 -7.21
N LEU A 52 -13.78 -25.73 -7.78
CA LEU A 52 -15.11 -25.57 -7.20
C LEU A 52 -15.86 -26.90 -7.13
N TRP A 53 -15.73 -27.75 -8.15
CA TRP A 53 -16.32 -29.08 -8.17
C TRP A 53 -15.69 -30.00 -7.13
N LEU A 54 -14.37 -29.94 -6.93
CA LEU A 54 -13.69 -30.66 -5.85
C LEU A 54 -14.20 -30.26 -4.46
N MET A 55 -14.56 -28.99 -4.27
CA MET A 55 -15.15 -28.51 -3.01
C MET A 55 -16.62 -28.93 -2.88
N LEU A 56 -17.43 -28.83 -3.94
CA LEU A 56 -18.89 -28.99 -3.84
C LEU A 56 -19.38 -30.42 -4.10
N GLY A 57 -18.68 -31.16 -4.96
CA GLY A 57 -19.18 -32.36 -5.62
C GLY A 57 -19.68 -33.41 -4.65
N ASP A 58 -18.89 -33.76 -3.63
CA ASP A 58 -19.26 -34.82 -2.68
C ASP A 58 -20.51 -34.45 -1.86
N ASN A 59 -20.66 -33.18 -1.48
CA ASN A 59 -21.83 -32.69 -0.75
C ASN A 59 -23.07 -32.62 -1.65
N LEU A 60 -22.91 -32.16 -2.90
CA LEU A 60 -23.99 -32.13 -3.88
C LEU A 60 -24.47 -33.54 -4.22
N ILE A 61 -23.56 -34.48 -4.49
CA ILE A 61 -23.88 -35.87 -4.81
C ILE A 61 -24.64 -36.52 -3.65
N LYS A 62 -24.10 -36.47 -2.42
CA LYS A 62 -24.77 -37.05 -1.25
C LYS A 62 -26.13 -36.42 -1.00
N SER A 63 -26.25 -35.10 -1.12
CA SER A 63 -27.52 -34.40 -0.94
C SER A 63 -28.53 -34.79 -2.02
N PHE A 64 -28.10 -34.91 -3.28
CA PHE A 64 -28.93 -35.35 -4.39
C PHE A 64 -29.39 -36.80 -4.22
N GLU A 65 -28.49 -37.69 -3.82
CA GLU A 65 -28.80 -39.09 -3.54
C GLU A 65 -29.90 -39.22 -2.48
N VAL A 66 -29.82 -38.46 -1.40
CA VAL A 66 -30.81 -38.51 -0.31
C VAL A 66 -32.12 -37.83 -0.71
N ASN A 67 -32.06 -36.59 -1.22
CA ASN A 67 -33.24 -35.74 -1.37
C ASN A 67 -33.94 -35.88 -2.74
N VAL A 68 -33.28 -36.47 -3.73
CA VAL A 68 -33.86 -36.71 -5.05
C VAL A 68 -33.94 -38.20 -5.34
N CYS A 69 -32.81 -38.92 -5.35
CA CYS A 69 -32.80 -40.34 -5.70
C CYS A 69 -33.55 -41.19 -4.66
N GLY A 70 -33.36 -40.93 -3.37
CA GLY A 70 -34.04 -41.66 -2.28
C GLY A 70 -35.56 -41.55 -2.35
N ILE A 71 -36.09 -40.45 -2.89
CA ILE A 71 -37.52 -40.24 -3.08
C ILE A 71 -37.99 -40.81 -4.43
N LEU A 72 -37.26 -40.58 -5.52
CA LEU A 72 -37.61 -41.05 -6.86
C LEU A 72 -37.55 -42.57 -6.99
N PHE A 73 -36.62 -43.21 -6.28
CA PHE A 73 -36.34 -44.64 -6.40
C PHE A 73 -36.63 -45.41 -5.10
N GLU A 74 -37.55 -44.89 -4.27
CA GLU A 74 -37.96 -45.57 -3.04
C GLU A 74 -38.47 -46.99 -3.36
N LEU A 75 -37.77 -47.99 -2.81
CA LEU A 75 -38.01 -49.39 -3.11
C LEU A 75 -39.29 -49.87 -2.43
N GLY A 76 -40.18 -50.49 -3.21
CA GLY A 76 -41.32 -51.24 -2.68
C GLY A 76 -40.93 -52.65 -2.25
N GLY A 77 -41.91 -53.44 -1.78
CA GLY A 77 -41.70 -54.79 -1.22
C GLY A 77 -41.09 -55.87 -2.15
N ASN A 78 -40.80 -55.54 -3.41
CA ASN A 78 -40.16 -56.42 -4.38
C ASN A 78 -38.79 -55.89 -4.88
N ASP A 79 -38.18 -54.92 -4.19
CA ASP A 79 -36.97 -54.19 -4.63
C ASP A 79 -37.14 -53.46 -5.98
N ILE A 80 -38.39 -53.12 -6.32
CA ILE A 80 -38.71 -52.32 -7.50
C ILE A 80 -39.04 -50.89 -7.05
N PRO A 81 -38.49 -49.85 -7.69
CA PRO A 81 -38.88 -48.46 -7.45
C PRO A 81 -40.40 -48.29 -7.53
N SER A 82 -41.02 -47.92 -6.41
CA SER A 82 -42.47 -47.81 -6.28
C SER A 82 -42.98 -46.38 -6.51
N THR A 83 -42.09 -45.40 -6.43
CA THR A 83 -42.38 -43.96 -6.49
C THR A 83 -41.92 -43.30 -7.79
N PHE A 84 -41.18 -44.01 -8.64
CA PHE A 84 -40.59 -43.43 -9.85
C PHE A 84 -41.67 -42.98 -10.84
N ARG A 85 -41.69 -41.68 -11.12
CA ARG A 85 -42.49 -41.08 -12.20
C ARG A 85 -41.68 -39.98 -12.86
N GLN A 86 -41.63 -40.00 -14.18
CA GLN A 86 -40.87 -39.00 -14.95
C GLN A 86 -41.34 -37.56 -14.64
N GLU A 87 -42.64 -37.35 -14.45
CA GLU A 87 -43.23 -36.04 -14.09
C GLU A 87 -42.74 -35.49 -12.74
N ASN A 88 -42.20 -36.34 -11.86
CA ASN A 88 -41.69 -35.94 -10.54
C ASN A 88 -40.22 -35.51 -10.55
N ILE A 89 -39.49 -35.74 -11.66
CA ILE A 89 -38.05 -35.46 -11.73
C ILE A 89 -37.80 -33.95 -11.54
N ASP A 90 -38.37 -33.10 -12.41
CA ASP A 90 -38.12 -31.65 -12.35
C ASP A 90 -38.62 -31.02 -11.04
N PRO A 91 -39.84 -31.33 -10.51
CA PRO A 91 -40.28 -30.83 -9.22
C PRO A 91 -39.33 -31.19 -8.06
N LEU A 92 -38.81 -32.42 -8.02
CA LEU A 92 -37.89 -32.86 -6.98
C LEU A 92 -36.51 -32.23 -7.10
N ILE A 93 -35.96 -32.11 -8.31
CA ILE A 93 -34.69 -31.42 -8.55
C ILE A 93 -34.79 -29.95 -8.15
N ASN A 94 -35.85 -29.25 -8.59
CA ASN A 94 -36.06 -27.86 -8.23
C ASN A 94 -36.20 -27.69 -6.72
N LYS A 95 -37.00 -28.55 -6.07
CA LYS A 95 -37.14 -28.52 -4.61
C LYS A 95 -35.80 -28.76 -3.90
N TRP A 96 -35.04 -29.77 -4.33
CA TRP A 96 -33.71 -30.05 -3.78
C TRP A 96 -32.77 -28.85 -3.91
N TRP A 97 -32.75 -28.22 -5.09
CA TRP A 97 -31.94 -27.04 -5.34
C TRP A 97 -32.28 -25.88 -4.41
N TYR A 98 -33.56 -25.54 -4.29
CA TYR A 98 -34.00 -24.45 -3.42
C TYR A 98 -33.81 -24.78 -1.95
N ASP A 99 -34.28 -25.94 -1.49
CA ASP A 99 -34.38 -26.25 -0.06
C ASP A 99 -33.04 -26.68 0.55
N ASN A 100 -32.08 -27.19 -0.25
CA ASN A 100 -30.80 -27.71 0.25
C ASN A 100 -29.59 -27.00 -0.37
N VAL A 101 -29.51 -26.95 -1.71
CA VAL A 101 -28.30 -26.44 -2.37
C VAL A 101 -28.13 -24.95 -2.11
N SER A 102 -29.18 -24.16 -2.36
CA SER A 102 -29.14 -22.70 -2.31
C SER A 102 -29.13 -22.14 -0.88
N THR A 103 -29.70 -22.87 0.07
CA THR A 103 -29.92 -22.44 1.46
C THR A 103 -28.87 -22.97 2.43
N GLU A 104 -28.29 -24.13 2.14
CA GLU A 104 -27.36 -24.81 3.05
C GLU A 104 -25.99 -25.04 2.41
N ILE A 105 -25.91 -25.77 1.30
CA ILE A 105 -24.63 -26.22 0.73
C ILE A 105 -23.77 -25.04 0.27
N ILE A 106 -24.32 -24.17 -0.60
CA ILE A 106 -23.58 -23.01 -1.11
C ILE A 106 -23.25 -22.01 0.00
N PRO A 107 -24.19 -21.60 0.88
CA PRO A 107 -23.88 -20.68 1.97
C PRO A 107 -22.82 -21.21 2.93
N ASN A 108 -22.84 -22.51 3.26
CA ASN A 108 -21.84 -23.12 4.13
C ASN A 108 -20.44 -23.11 3.50
N LEU A 109 -20.32 -23.40 2.20
CA LEU A 109 -19.04 -23.29 1.51
C LEU A 109 -18.55 -21.85 1.50
N ILE A 110 -19.40 -20.87 1.16
CA ILE A 110 -19.02 -19.45 1.17
C ILE A 110 -18.51 -19.03 2.55
N LYS A 111 -19.18 -19.47 3.62
CA LYS A 111 -18.74 -19.21 4.99
C LYS A 111 -17.35 -19.78 5.25
N LYS A 112 -17.09 -21.04 4.90
CA LYS A 112 -15.77 -21.67 5.04
C LYS A 112 -14.69 -20.93 4.25
N LEU A 113 -14.99 -20.51 3.01
CA LEU A 113 -14.07 -19.75 2.17
C LEU A 113 -13.73 -18.38 2.79
N LYS A 114 -14.70 -17.68 3.39
CA LYS A 114 -14.47 -16.40 4.09
C LYS A 114 -13.67 -16.55 5.38
N GLU A 115 -13.81 -17.68 6.08
CA GLU A 115 -13.09 -17.95 7.33
C GLU A 115 -11.64 -18.40 7.08
N ASN A 116 -11.35 -18.95 5.90
CA ASN A 116 -10.02 -19.44 5.55
C ASN A 116 -9.10 -18.30 5.06
N PRO A 117 -7.91 -18.10 5.63
CA PRO A 117 -7.01 -17.00 5.23
C PRO A 117 -6.59 -17.01 3.76
N LEU A 118 -6.44 -18.18 3.14
CA LEU A 118 -6.06 -18.30 1.74
C LEU A 118 -7.23 -17.88 0.82
N PHE A 119 -8.43 -18.39 1.07
CA PHE A 119 -9.60 -18.11 0.23
C PHE A 119 -10.21 -16.73 0.50
N ASN A 120 -10.06 -16.19 1.71
CA ASN A 120 -10.59 -14.88 2.11
C ASN A 120 -9.94 -13.71 1.36
N ILE A 121 -8.74 -13.90 0.77
CA ILE A 121 -8.03 -12.86 0.01
C ILE A 121 -8.92 -12.24 -1.07
N GLY A 122 -9.59 -13.07 -1.88
CA GLY A 122 -10.48 -12.59 -2.95
C GLY A 122 -11.65 -11.76 -2.43
N PHE A 123 -12.25 -12.15 -1.30
CA PHE A 123 -13.33 -11.38 -0.67
C PHE A 123 -12.83 -10.03 -0.14
N MET A 124 -11.67 -10.01 0.52
CA MET A 124 -11.06 -8.78 1.02
C MET A 124 -10.71 -7.81 -0.10
N VAL A 125 -10.11 -8.32 -1.18
CA VAL A 125 -9.78 -7.53 -2.37
C VAL A 125 -11.04 -6.94 -2.98
N ASN A 126 -12.09 -7.74 -3.17
CA ASN A 126 -13.35 -7.26 -3.71
C ASN A 126 -13.97 -6.16 -2.82
N ASP A 127 -14.03 -6.37 -1.50
CA ASP A 127 -14.59 -5.41 -0.55
C ASP A 127 -13.80 -4.08 -0.56
N ILE A 128 -12.48 -4.13 -0.67
CA ILE A 128 -11.62 -2.93 -0.75
C ILE A 128 -11.86 -2.20 -2.07
N LEU A 129 -11.88 -2.92 -3.19
CA LEU A 129 -12.08 -2.33 -4.51
C LEU A 129 -13.47 -1.70 -4.62
N GLU A 130 -14.54 -2.38 -4.21
CA GLU A 130 -15.91 -1.84 -4.24
C GLU A 130 -16.06 -0.53 -3.45
N ARG A 131 -15.34 -0.39 -2.33
CA ARG A 131 -15.44 0.78 -1.45
C ARG A 131 -14.53 1.93 -1.85
N MET A 132 -13.33 1.62 -2.33
CA MET A 132 -12.25 2.60 -2.44
C MET A 132 -11.85 2.90 -3.89
N TYR A 133 -12.02 1.95 -4.81
CA TYR A 133 -11.68 2.15 -6.22
C TYR A 133 -12.73 3.01 -6.92
N LYS A 134 -12.29 3.96 -7.75
CA LYS A 134 -13.18 4.84 -8.52
C LYS A 134 -12.74 4.92 -9.97
N GLU A 135 -13.44 4.25 -10.87
CA GLU A 135 -13.02 4.10 -12.27
C GLU A 135 -13.08 5.41 -13.08
N ASN A 136 -14.03 6.31 -12.74
CA ASN A 136 -14.35 7.51 -13.53
C ASN A 136 -14.05 8.83 -12.79
N ILE A 137 -12.86 8.94 -12.20
CA ILE A 137 -12.45 10.19 -11.54
C ILE A 137 -12.07 11.22 -12.61
N PRO A 138 -12.52 12.48 -12.53
CA PRO A 138 -12.03 13.53 -13.40
C PRO A 138 -10.51 13.65 -13.26
N LYS A 139 -9.79 13.65 -14.38
CA LYS A 139 -8.33 13.85 -14.35
C LYS A 139 -8.02 15.22 -13.76
N SER A 140 -7.03 15.27 -12.88
CA SER A 140 -6.48 16.56 -12.45
C SER A 140 -5.86 17.26 -13.66
N TYR A 141 -6.28 18.50 -13.94
CA TYR A 141 -5.60 19.34 -14.93
C TYR A 141 -4.41 20.09 -14.34
N LEU A 142 -4.26 20.09 -13.01
CA LEU A 142 -3.07 20.59 -12.33
C LEU A 142 -1.99 19.51 -12.33
N THR A 143 -0.73 19.94 -12.33
CA THR A 143 0.45 19.07 -12.16
C THR A 143 1.20 19.36 -10.86
N SER A 144 0.81 20.42 -10.15
CA SER A 144 1.44 20.91 -8.92
C SER A 144 0.41 21.41 -7.91
N VAL A 145 0.89 21.60 -6.68
CA VAL A 145 0.15 22.18 -5.56
C VAL A 145 0.96 23.25 -4.85
N PRO A 146 0.29 24.30 -4.34
CA PRO A 146 0.91 25.24 -3.42
C PRO A 146 1.14 24.56 -2.06
N LEU A 147 2.40 24.31 -1.75
CA LEU A 147 2.86 23.86 -0.45
C LEU A 147 3.32 25.07 0.36
N VAL A 148 2.67 25.31 1.49
CA VAL A 148 3.12 26.31 2.46
C VAL A 148 4.06 25.62 3.44
N ILE A 149 5.27 26.18 3.55
CA ILE A 149 6.29 25.75 4.51
C ILE A 149 6.55 26.94 5.44
N SER A 150 6.40 26.72 6.74
CA SER A 150 6.72 27.73 7.74
C SER A 150 7.51 27.19 8.90
N GLN A 151 8.38 28.03 9.45
CA GLN A 151 9.21 27.74 10.61
C GLN A 151 9.29 29.00 11.45
N LYS A 152 9.11 28.84 12.77
CA LYS A 152 9.34 29.93 13.71
C LYS A 152 10.84 30.15 13.89
N GLY A 153 11.22 31.42 13.89
CA GLY A 153 12.55 31.86 14.25
C GLY A 153 12.92 31.29 15.62
N ARG A 154 14.13 30.77 15.71
CA ARG A 154 14.66 30.11 16.90
C ARG A 154 16.06 30.59 17.16
N THR A 155 16.37 30.69 18.43
CA THR A 155 17.71 31.04 18.86
C THR A 155 18.54 29.75 18.94
N THR A 156 19.57 29.64 18.11
CA THR A 156 20.51 28.51 18.10
C THR A 156 21.90 29.00 18.49
N TYR A 157 22.77 28.11 18.96
CA TYR A 157 24.18 28.44 19.13
C TYR A 157 25.00 27.57 18.18
N SER A 158 25.98 28.18 17.51
CA SER A 158 26.99 27.49 16.75
C SER A 158 28.32 27.53 17.51
N PHE A 159 29.15 26.52 17.27
CA PHE A 159 30.49 26.46 17.78
C PHE A 159 31.47 26.43 16.62
N SER A 160 32.25 27.50 16.47
CA SER A 160 33.25 27.63 15.42
C SER A 160 34.61 27.91 16.04
N MET A 161 35.60 27.05 15.76
CA MET A 161 36.98 27.25 16.20
C MET A 161 37.83 27.75 15.04
N THR A 162 38.46 28.89 15.22
CA THR A 162 39.55 29.31 14.31
C THR A 162 40.86 28.70 14.77
N GLY A 163 41.67 28.22 13.82
CA GLY A 163 42.96 27.60 14.13
C GLY A 163 43.87 28.55 14.92
N GLY A 164 44.05 28.29 16.20
CA GLY A 164 44.88 29.11 17.12
C GLY A 164 44.21 29.55 18.42
N GLN A 165 42.89 29.40 18.58
CA GLN A 165 42.20 29.74 19.83
C GLN A 165 42.49 28.71 20.95
N GLN A 166 43.02 29.17 22.09
CA GLN A 166 43.07 28.39 23.33
C GLN A 166 41.76 28.58 24.11
N ILE A 167 40.97 27.51 24.24
CA ILE A 167 39.73 27.53 25.02
C ILE A 167 40.06 27.36 26.50
N ASP A 168 39.54 28.25 27.34
CA ASP A 168 39.46 28.01 28.78
C ASP A 168 38.39 26.93 29.05
N GLY A 169 38.85 25.69 29.25
CA GLY A 169 37.98 24.54 29.45
C GLY A 169 37.10 24.62 30.70
N VAL A 170 37.49 25.40 31.71
CA VAL A 170 36.68 25.60 32.92
C VAL A 170 35.52 26.54 32.62
N LYS A 171 35.80 27.68 31.97
CA LYS A 171 34.76 28.61 31.52
C LYS A 171 33.80 27.99 30.52
N PHE A 172 34.31 27.24 29.54
CA PHE A 172 33.48 26.57 28.55
C PHE A 172 32.50 25.59 29.20
N LYS A 173 32.98 24.77 30.15
CA LYS A 173 32.12 23.84 30.89
C LYS A 173 31.02 24.57 31.65
N GLN A 174 31.34 25.71 32.27
CA GLN A 174 30.36 26.49 33.02
C GLN A 174 29.26 27.08 32.13
N ILE A 175 29.63 27.63 30.96
CA ILE A 175 28.67 28.14 29.98
C ILE A 175 27.76 27.01 29.47
N TYR A 176 28.34 25.83 29.21
CA TYR A 176 27.56 24.66 28.80
C TYR A 176 26.56 24.20 29.87
N GLU A 177 26.95 24.21 31.15
CA GLU A 177 26.05 23.89 32.26
C GLU A 177 24.89 24.89 32.39
N ASP A 178 25.17 26.19 32.23
CA ASP A 178 24.13 27.23 32.22
C ASP A 178 23.19 27.09 31.01
N TYR A 179 23.73 26.76 29.83
CA TYR A 179 22.96 26.46 28.63
C TYR A 179 22.00 25.28 28.86
N MET A 180 22.49 24.16 29.40
CA MET A 180 21.68 22.98 29.70
C MET A 180 20.58 23.30 30.73
N LYS A 181 20.86 24.20 31.69
CA LYS A 181 19.88 24.67 32.66
C LYS A 181 18.77 25.47 31.99
N LEU A 182 19.09 26.40 31.09
CA LEU A 182 18.10 27.17 30.32
C LEU A 182 17.19 26.24 29.52
N LEU A 183 17.77 25.25 28.82
CA LEU A 183 17.00 24.24 28.08
C LEU A 183 16.03 23.47 28.99
N SER A 184 16.49 23.01 30.16
CA SER A 184 15.65 22.28 31.12
C SER A 184 14.49 23.11 31.68
N GLN A 185 14.61 24.44 31.63
CA GLN A 185 13.62 25.39 32.09
C GLN A 185 12.72 25.91 30.95
N GLY A 186 12.97 25.49 29.70
CA GLY A 186 12.26 25.97 28.52
C GLY A 186 12.53 27.44 28.20
N LYS A 187 13.68 27.97 28.60
CA LYS A 187 14.08 29.38 28.39
C LYS A 187 14.88 29.57 27.11
N ASP A 188 14.79 30.76 26.54
CA ASP A 188 15.54 31.10 25.33
C ASP A 188 17.04 31.27 25.63
N ILE A 189 17.89 30.81 24.72
CA ILE A 189 19.33 30.74 24.93
C ILE A 189 19.99 32.14 24.91
N THR A 190 19.32 33.15 24.34
CA THR A 190 19.76 34.56 24.45
C THR A 190 19.87 35.03 25.90
N GLU A 191 19.21 34.36 26.86
CA GLU A 191 19.38 34.64 28.29
C GLU A 191 20.85 34.44 28.76
N LEU A 192 21.68 33.70 28.03
CA LEU A 192 23.12 33.64 28.29
C LEU A 192 23.79 35.01 28.24
N TYR A 193 23.27 35.95 27.44
CA TYR A 193 23.76 37.33 27.38
C TYR A 193 23.54 38.13 28.67
N GLN A 194 22.70 37.65 29.58
CA GLN A 194 22.55 38.27 30.91
C GLN A 194 23.77 37.98 31.81
N LYS A 195 24.50 36.89 31.53
CA LYS A 195 25.63 36.41 32.34
C LYS A 195 26.98 36.54 31.63
N TYR A 196 26.99 36.46 30.31
CA TYR A 196 28.21 36.47 29.47
C TYR A 196 28.10 37.51 28.36
N SER A 197 29.15 38.28 28.11
CA SER A 197 29.17 39.22 26.99
C SER A 197 29.29 38.50 25.65
N LYS A 198 28.85 39.16 24.56
CA LYS A 198 29.01 38.65 23.18
C LYS A 198 30.47 38.33 22.85
N GLU A 199 31.39 39.18 23.26
CA GLU A 199 32.84 38.99 23.03
C GLU A 199 33.38 37.79 23.81
N GLU A 200 32.95 37.58 25.06
CA GLU A 200 33.35 36.41 25.84
C GLU A 200 32.90 35.09 25.20
N LEU A 201 31.66 35.04 24.70
CA LEU A 201 31.13 33.87 24.01
C LEU A 201 31.87 33.64 22.68
N ALA A 202 32.06 34.69 21.87
CA ALA A 202 32.76 34.62 20.59
C ALA A 202 34.24 34.21 20.75
N ASN A 203 34.92 34.66 21.81
CA ASN A 203 36.29 34.27 22.12
C ASN A 203 36.43 32.77 22.45
N LEU A 204 35.35 32.14 22.94
CA LEU A 204 35.26 30.70 23.16
C LEU A 204 34.68 29.95 21.96
N GLY A 205 34.51 30.63 20.81
CA GLY A 205 33.95 30.05 19.60
C GLY A 205 32.42 29.87 19.63
N ILE A 206 31.73 30.36 20.66
CA ILE A 206 30.28 30.26 20.82
C ILE A 206 29.62 31.48 20.19
N ASN A 207 28.82 31.27 19.15
CA ASN A 207 28.01 32.31 18.53
C ASN A 207 26.53 31.97 18.73
N ILE A 208 25.78 32.87 19.35
CA ILE A 208 24.33 32.75 19.47
C ILE A 208 23.71 33.48 18.27
N TYR A 209 22.96 32.74 17.48
CA TYR A 209 22.22 33.22 16.32
C TYR A 209 20.73 33.15 16.60
N GLN A 210 19.99 34.10 16.05
CA GLN A 210 18.54 34.08 16.04
C GLN A 210 18.07 34.03 14.59
N SER A 211 17.39 32.94 14.21
CA SER A 211 16.73 32.88 12.91
C SER A 211 15.47 33.71 12.89
N ASN A 212 15.12 34.18 11.70
CA ASN A 212 13.86 34.85 11.46
C ASN A 212 12.74 33.83 11.30
N ASP A 213 11.50 34.28 11.47
CA ASP A 213 10.33 33.54 11.02
C ASP A 213 10.42 33.36 9.50
N ILE A 214 10.23 32.13 9.04
CA ILE A 214 10.21 31.79 7.62
C ILE A 214 8.80 31.33 7.29
N GLU A 215 8.19 31.93 6.28
CA GLU A 215 6.93 31.47 5.68
C GLU A 215 7.05 31.66 4.17
N ARG A 216 6.87 30.57 3.44
CA ARG A 216 6.90 30.58 1.97
C ARG A 216 5.92 29.59 1.39
N THR A 217 5.40 29.95 0.23
CA THR A 217 4.57 29.07 -0.58
C THR A 217 5.37 28.67 -1.81
N GLU A 218 5.55 27.38 -2.00
CA GLU A 218 6.25 26.80 -3.14
C GLU A 218 5.27 25.96 -3.96
N GLU A 219 5.29 26.11 -5.28
CA GLU A 219 4.62 25.16 -6.16
C GLU A 219 5.44 23.87 -6.21
N ARG A 220 4.84 22.77 -5.76
CA ARG A 220 5.45 21.44 -5.77
C ARG A 220 4.67 20.53 -6.69
N THR A 221 5.37 19.80 -7.55
CA THR A 221 4.71 18.83 -8.43
C THR A 221 4.11 17.71 -7.59
N PHE A 222 3.10 17.04 -8.13
CA PHE A 222 2.53 15.93 -7.42
C PHE A 222 3.50 14.77 -7.20
N ASP A 223 4.40 14.50 -8.14
CA ASP A 223 5.42 13.45 -8.00
C ASP A 223 6.40 13.75 -6.86
N GLU A 224 6.78 15.02 -6.67
CA GLU A 224 7.58 15.45 -5.52
C GLU A 224 6.84 15.15 -4.21
N ILE A 225 5.56 15.53 -4.11
CA ILE A 225 4.75 15.27 -2.91
C ILE A 225 4.59 13.76 -2.65
N ILE A 226 4.36 12.96 -3.69
CA ILE A 226 4.28 11.50 -3.56
C ILE A 226 5.62 10.94 -3.06
N SER A 227 6.74 11.39 -3.63
CA SER A 227 8.08 10.94 -3.21
C SER A 227 8.36 11.23 -1.73
N TRP A 228 7.85 12.35 -1.21
CA TRP A 228 7.92 12.66 0.21
C TRP A 228 7.10 11.69 1.04
N VAL A 229 5.80 11.55 0.76
CA VAL A 229 4.88 10.79 1.63
C VAL A 229 5.08 9.27 1.51
N SER A 230 5.62 8.79 0.38
CA SER A 230 5.97 7.37 0.20
C SER A 230 7.34 7.01 0.77
N ASN A 231 8.13 8.00 1.21
CA ASN A 231 9.42 7.73 1.82
C ASN A 231 9.20 7.05 3.19
N PRO A 232 9.83 5.89 3.47
CA PRO A 232 9.67 5.20 4.75
C PRO A 232 10.11 6.04 5.97
N TYR A 233 10.83 7.14 5.74
CA TYR A 233 11.30 8.09 6.75
C TYR A 233 10.54 9.42 6.76
N ALA A 234 9.46 9.53 5.97
CA ALA A 234 8.57 10.68 5.97
C ALA A 234 8.01 10.96 7.37
N THR A 235 7.74 9.90 8.13
CA THR A 235 7.42 9.98 9.55
C THR A 235 8.46 9.20 10.33
N ARG A 236 8.71 9.59 11.58
CA ARG A 236 9.62 8.86 12.46
C ARG A 236 9.01 7.48 12.73
N PRO A 237 9.64 6.38 12.26
CA PRO A 237 9.19 5.06 12.66
C PRO A 237 9.28 4.94 14.20
N ILE A 238 8.31 4.28 14.82
CA ILE A 238 8.38 3.91 16.24
C ILE A 238 9.49 2.86 16.36
N GLN A 239 10.73 3.30 16.57
CA GLN A 239 11.90 2.43 16.66
C GLN A 239 12.32 2.22 18.12
N GLU A 240 12.73 1.00 18.43
CA GLU A 240 13.50 0.70 19.63
C GLU A 240 14.84 1.45 19.57
N ARG A 241 15.22 2.10 20.67
CA ARG A 241 16.33 3.08 20.81
C ARG A 241 17.70 2.66 20.27
N HIS A 242 17.90 1.40 19.87
CA HIS A 242 19.20 0.81 19.56
C HIS A 242 19.50 0.70 18.05
N THR A 243 18.56 1.10 17.19
CA THR A 243 18.68 0.95 15.72
C THR A 243 18.90 2.27 14.97
N ILE A 244 19.17 3.38 15.68
CA ILE A 244 19.40 4.70 15.07
C ILE A 244 20.67 4.65 14.19
N GLN A 245 20.49 4.33 12.91
CA GLN A 245 21.46 4.64 11.88
C GLN A 245 21.28 6.12 11.49
N LEU A 246 22.39 6.83 11.28
CA LEU A 246 22.39 8.17 10.70
C LEU A 246 22.02 8.03 9.21
N GLU A 247 20.82 8.46 8.84
CA GLU A 247 20.23 8.05 7.55
C GLU A 247 20.51 9.00 6.37
N PRO A 248 20.98 8.46 5.23
CA PRO A 248 21.28 9.22 3.99
C PRO A 248 20.05 9.68 3.19
N THR A 249 18.82 9.44 3.68
CA THR A 249 17.53 9.66 2.98
C THR A 249 16.71 10.85 3.52
N ARG A 250 17.36 11.85 4.14
CA ARG A 250 16.70 13.03 4.71
C ARG A 250 16.06 14.01 3.71
N PHE A 251 16.42 13.93 2.44
CA PHE A 251 15.98 14.89 1.42
C PHE A 251 15.45 14.18 0.19
N SER A 252 14.49 14.80 -0.50
CA SER A 252 14.15 14.38 -1.85
C SER A 252 15.30 14.74 -2.79
N LEU A 253 15.32 14.14 -3.99
CA LEU A 253 16.32 14.49 -4.99
C LEU A 253 16.23 15.97 -5.36
N GLU A 254 15.02 16.50 -5.48
CA GLU A 254 14.73 17.88 -5.84
C GLU A 254 15.12 18.84 -4.71
N ASP A 255 14.85 18.49 -3.46
CA ASP A 255 15.26 19.31 -2.31
C ASP A 255 16.77 19.32 -2.11
N LYS A 256 17.43 18.18 -2.33
CA LYS A 256 18.89 18.12 -2.31
C LYS A 256 19.49 19.08 -3.34
N LYS A 257 18.94 19.13 -4.56
CA LYS A 257 19.35 20.09 -5.59
C LYS A 257 19.12 21.54 -5.15
N ARG A 258 17.96 21.86 -4.57
CA ARG A 258 17.68 23.21 -4.03
C ARG A 258 18.69 23.63 -2.97
N ILE A 259 19.07 22.73 -2.06
CA ILE A 259 20.08 23.00 -1.02
C ILE A 259 21.47 23.20 -1.64
N GLU A 260 21.88 22.35 -2.59
CA GLU A 260 23.17 22.44 -3.26
C GLU A 260 23.30 23.72 -4.10
N GLU A 261 22.24 24.12 -4.81
CA GLU A 261 22.17 25.37 -5.56
C GLU A 261 22.26 26.60 -4.65
N ALA A 262 21.54 26.58 -3.52
CA ALA A 262 21.62 27.58 -2.47
C ALA A 262 23.04 27.70 -1.90
N ALA A 263 23.70 26.58 -1.60
CA ALA A 263 25.07 26.57 -1.11
C ALA A 263 26.04 27.18 -2.14
N ALA A 264 25.87 26.84 -3.42
CA ALA A 264 26.68 27.37 -4.51
C ALA A 264 26.50 28.88 -4.73
N GLN A 265 25.34 29.45 -4.36
CA GLN A 265 25.06 30.89 -4.42
C GLN A 265 25.66 31.68 -3.26
N GLY A 266 26.37 31.02 -2.33
CA GLY A 266 27.08 31.68 -1.24
C GLY A 266 26.16 32.09 -0.08
N LEU A 267 25.06 31.36 0.14
CA LEU A 267 24.27 31.51 1.36
C LEU A 267 25.16 31.32 2.60
N SER A 268 24.85 32.07 3.66
CA SER A 268 25.58 31.94 4.91
C SER A 268 25.39 30.54 5.50
N GLU A 269 26.36 30.07 6.29
CA GLU A 269 26.30 28.75 6.92
C GLU A 269 25.02 28.58 7.77
N ILE A 270 24.53 29.67 8.35
CA ILE A 270 23.34 29.67 9.19
C ILE A 270 22.05 29.60 8.38
N ASP A 271 21.96 30.33 7.26
CA ASP A 271 20.81 30.26 6.37
C ASP A 271 20.74 28.90 5.68
N LEU A 272 21.90 28.28 5.42
CA LEU A 272 22.00 26.90 4.92
C LEU A 272 21.45 25.89 5.92
N ILE A 273 21.73 26.04 7.21
CA ILE A 273 21.18 25.17 8.26
C ILE A 273 19.66 25.31 8.35
N ASP A 274 19.13 26.54 8.32
CA ASP A 274 17.69 26.76 8.32
C ASP A 274 17.03 26.19 7.04
N LEU A 275 17.68 26.31 5.88
CA LEU A 275 17.22 25.73 4.62
C LEU A 275 17.18 24.19 4.66
N VAL A 276 18.21 23.58 5.25
CA VAL A 276 18.31 22.13 5.45
C VAL A 276 17.16 21.63 6.32
N ASP A 277 16.87 22.30 7.43
CA ASP A 277 15.77 21.92 8.31
C ASP A 277 14.40 22.08 7.63
N LEU A 278 14.21 23.15 6.85
CA LEU A 278 12.97 23.40 6.10
C LEU A 278 12.66 22.29 5.08
N TYR A 279 13.68 21.77 4.41
CA TYR A 279 13.55 20.77 3.36
C TYR A 279 13.79 19.33 3.82
N ASP A 280 14.05 19.09 5.10
CA ASP A 280 14.07 17.75 5.68
C ASP A 280 12.71 17.07 5.45
N ILE A 281 12.71 15.89 4.82
CA ILE A 281 11.52 15.08 4.52
C ILE A 281 10.72 14.73 5.78
N ASN A 282 11.34 14.74 6.97
CA ASN A 282 10.66 14.40 8.22
C ASN A 282 9.44 15.30 8.48
N LEU A 283 8.26 14.76 8.22
CA LEU A 283 6.96 15.39 8.42
C LEU A 283 6.57 15.50 9.90
N ASP A 284 7.20 14.72 10.78
CA ASP A 284 7.04 14.82 12.24
C ASP A 284 7.96 15.89 12.86
N ASN A 285 8.71 16.63 12.04
CA ASN A 285 9.53 17.73 12.51
C ASN A 285 8.65 18.85 13.07
N THR A 286 8.52 18.92 14.40
CA THR A 286 7.72 19.94 15.09
C THR A 286 8.24 21.37 14.90
N SER A 287 9.47 21.55 14.40
CA SER A 287 10.02 22.87 14.11
C SER A 287 9.60 23.43 12.75
N VAL A 288 9.07 22.60 11.85
CA VAL A 288 8.65 23.00 10.50
C VAL A 288 7.20 22.58 10.26
N ASN A 289 6.34 23.55 10.01
CA ASN A 289 4.96 23.32 9.64
C ASN A 289 4.84 23.28 8.11
N ARG A 290 4.17 22.25 7.59
CA ARG A 290 3.94 22.06 6.15
C ARG A 290 2.47 21.76 5.91
N HIS A 291 1.84 22.48 5.00
CA HIS A 291 0.49 22.16 4.57
C HIS A 291 0.24 22.50 3.11
N ILE A 292 -0.55 21.66 2.44
CA ILE A 292 -1.03 21.92 1.07
C ILE A 292 -2.29 22.77 1.17
N VAL A 293 -2.30 23.93 0.51
CA VAL A 293 -3.44 24.85 0.58
C VAL A 293 -4.68 24.20 -0.04
N GLY A 294 -5.77 24.20 0.72
CA GLY A 294 -7.08 23.74 0.22
C GLY A 294 -7.20 22.23 0.03
N LEU A 295 -6.30 21.42 0.60
CA LEU A 295 -6.31 19.95 0.50
C LEU A 295 -7.66 19.31 0.85
N LEU A 296 -8.38 19.88 1.83
CA LEU A 296 -9.65 19.34 2.34
C LEU A 296 -10.91 20.10 1.87
N THR A 297 -10.77 21.23 1.16
CA THR A 297 -11.90 22.16 0.94
C THR A 297 -12.09 22.57 -0.51
N ASN A 298 -11.10 23.24 -1.10
CA ASN A 298 -11.25 23.96 -2.37
C ASN A 298 -10.47 23.34 -3.53
N ASN A 299 -9.53 22.43 -3.25
CA ASN A 299 -8.66 21.88 -4.27
C ASN A 299 -9.03 20.42 -4.59
N THR A 300 -10.24 20.22 -5.14
CA THR A 300 -10.74 18.90 -5.56
C THR A 300 -9.80 18.20 -6.54
N GLN A 301 -8.95 18.95 -7.23
CA GLN A 301 -7.92 18.44 -8.14
C GLN A 301 -6.85 17.60 -7.42
N VAL A 302 -6.41 18.03 -6.23
CA VAL A 302 -5.45 17.25 -5.43
C VAL A 302 -6.09 15.96 -4.94
N THR A 303 -7.36 16.02 -4.55
CA THR A 303 -8.12 14.82 -4.19
C THR A 303 -8.27 13.87 -5.38
N TYR A 304 -8.49 14.38 -6.60
CA TYR A 304 -8.54 13.57 -7.81
C TYR A 304 -7.19 12.93 -8.12
N TYR A 305 -6.10 13.69 -8.05
CA TYR A 305 -4.77 13.14 -8.23
C TYR A 305 -4.44 12.07 -7.18
N PHE A 306 -4.73 12.34 -5.91
CA PHE A 306 -4.54 11.37 -4.83
C PHE A 306 -5.36 10.09 -5.09
N GLN A 307 -6.61 10.23 -5.50
CA GLN A 307 -7.45 9.09 -5.83
C GLN A 307 -6.94 8.31 -7.05
N GLU A 308 -6.37 8.98 -8.07
CA GLU A 308 -5.72 8.30 -9.20
C GLU A 308 -4.53 7.44 -8.74
N GLN A 309 -3.69 7.97 -7.86
CA GLN A 309 -2.56 7.21 -7.31
C GLN A 309 -3.05 6.06 -6.41
N LEU A 310 -4.04 6.33 -5.55
CA LEU A 310 -4.68 5.31 -4.72
C LEU A 310 -5.25 4.17 -5.57
N ASN A 311 -5.96 4.47 -6.66
CA ASN A 311 -6.47 3.45 -7.57
C ASN A 311 -5.37 2.57 -8.15
N LYS A 312 -4.22 3.15 -8.55
CA LYS A 312 -3.08 2.37 -9.07
C LYS A 312 -2.52 1.44 -8.01
N GLU A 313 -2.33 1.93 -6.79
CA GLU A 313 -1.83 1.13 -5.67
C GLU A 313 -2.81 0.03 -5.27
N LEU A 314 -4.10 0.33 -5.22
CA LEU A 314 -5.15 -0.66 -4.93
C LEU A 314 -5.18 -1.78 -5.98
N LEU A 315 -5.11 -1.45 -7.27
CA LEU A 315 -5.04 -2.44 -8.33
C LEU A 315 -3.75 -3.27 -8.26
N SER A 316 -2.61 -2.63 -8.03
CA SER A 316 -1.32 -3.30 -7.87
C SER A 316 -1.36 -4.30 -6.71
N MET A 317 -1.91 -3.89 -5.56
CA MET A 317 -2.08 -4.73 -4.39
C MET A 317 -3.04 -5.89 -4.65
N ALA A 318 -4.18 -5.64 -5.32
CA ALA A 318 -5.13 -6.67 -5.72
C ALA A 318 -4.47 -7.74 -6.58
N HIS A 319 -3.72 -7.33 -7.62
CA HIS A 319 -2.97 -8.25 -8.48
C HIS A 319 -1.89 -9.01 -7.71
N ALA A 320 -1.14 -8.36 -6.81
CA ALA A 320 -0.13 -9.03 -6.01
C ALA A 320 -0.74 -10.11 -5.10
N LEU A 321 -1.88 -9.80 -4.47
CA LEU A 321 -2.60 -10.73 -3.61
C LEU A 321 -3.22 -11.90 -4.40
N ASP A 322 -3.82 -11.64 -5.56
CA ASP A 322 -4.34 -12.68 -6.45
C ASP A 322 -3.22 -13.64 -6.89
N ASN A 323 -2.07 -13.12 -7.33
CA ASN A 323 -0.92 -13.94 -7.69
C ASN A 323 -0.46 -14.86 -6.56
N VAL A 324 -0.38 -14.32 -5.33
CA VAL A 324 -0.02 -15.11 -4.14
C VAL A 324 -1.08 -16.18 -3.87
N GLN A 325 -2.36 -15.81 -3.89
CA GLN A 325 -3.47 -16.73 -3.68
C GLN A 325 -3.45 -17.88 -4.68
N GLN A 326 -3.34 -17.57 -5.97
CA GLN A 326 -3.27 -18.55 -7.06
C GLN A 326 -2.07 -19.49 -6.92
N ALA A 327 -0.90 -18.96 -6.53
CA ALA A 327 0.29 -19.77 -6.28
C ALA A 327 0.07 -20.79 -5.15
N PHE A 328 -0.57 -20.37 -4.05
CA PHE A 328 -0.88 -21.28 -2.94
C PHE A 328 -1.97 -22.29 -3.28
N ILE A 329 -3.02 -21.89 -4.01
CA ILE A 329 -4.08 -22.81 -4.45
C ILE A 329 -3.50 -23.94 -5.29
N LYS A 330 -2.52 -23.65 -6.16
CA LYS A 330 -1.83 -24.67 -6.98
C LYS A 330 -0.99 -25.66 -6.18
N LEU A 331 -0.67 -25.35 -4.93
CA LEU A 331 0.07 -26.26 -4.05
C LEU A 331 -0.86 -27.19 -3.26
N LEU A 332 -2.19 -27.00 -3.35
CA LEU A 332 -3.15 -27.88 -2.70
C LEU A 332 -3.34 -29.16 -3.50
N SER A 333 -3.36 -30.29 -2.80
CA SER A 333 -3.79 -31.55 -3.39
C SER A 333 -5.32 -31.61 -3.52
N GLU A 334 -5.82 -32.40 -4.48
CA GLU A 334 -7.27 -32.62 -4.62
C GLU A 334 -7.90 -33.17 -3.32
N GLU A 335 -7.16 -33.99 -2.57
CA GLU A 335 -7.62 -34.55 -1.30
C GLU A 335 -7.78 -33.46 -0.21
N GLU A 336 -6.84 -32.52 -0.13
CA GLU A 336 -6.95 -31.38 0.81
C GLU A 336 -8.13 -30.48 0.46
N ILE A 337 -8.34 -30.20 -0.84
CA ILE A 337 -9.48 -29.39 -1.31
C ILE A 337 -10.81 -30.06 -0.93
N ARG A 338 -10.95 -31.36 -1.15
CA ARG A 338 -12.14 -32.12 -0.75
C ARG A 338 -12.37 -32.11 0.75
N LYS A 339 -11.31 -32.34 1.55
CA LYS A 339 -11.39 -32.32 3.02
C LYS A 339 -11.77 -30.96 3.58
N PHE A 340 -11.33 -29.87 2.96
CA PHE A 340 -11.70 -28.51 3.36
C PHE A 340 -13.22 -28.27 3.25
N ALA A 341 -13.87 -28.89 2.26
CA ALA A 341 -15.27 -28.65 1.98
C ALA A 341 -16.25 -29.56 2.75
N LEU A 342 -15.80 -30.73 3.22
CA LEU A 342 -16.47 -31.54 4.25
C LEU A 342 -16.55 -30.77 5.56
#